data_AF-A0A967K4Z1-F1
#
_entry.id   AF-A0A967K4Z1-F1
#
_cell.length_a   1.000
_cell.length_b   1.000
_cell.length_c   1.000
_cell.angle_alpha   90.00
_cell.angle_beta   90.00
_cell.angle_gamma   90.00
#
_symmetry.space_group_name_H-M   'P 1'
#
loop_
_entity.id
_entity.type
_entity.pdbx_description
1 polymer ?
#
loop_
_entity_poly.entity_id
_entity_poly.type
_entity_poly.pdbx_seq_one_letter_code
_entity_poly.pdbx_strand_id
1 'polypeptide(L)'
;MKKFLTVIIVIAFVGISSIVLAGCANGQQEMETRVTPTIPITITKPVTQLTSVPALSDLRSIFPLQLGNTWVYSSTHYQDYGPLEMRGPDGKVVMKCCKTITATYIITETVVDLQTSPPYFVAQLYREESLVSASDEWSQEQSGWLGMYWYIISGTHVYQQRTELDLSAVDENSNLEYIFPLELNQRWYPNPGQRKQFPDYEVVSGLRKVSKVGKVKVPAGGFEQCFQLKEMIGGSTFETWFCPGVGIVDTRSDHSGTPFGFRSVLINYTLHPPLDPDQKLRILATPSPIGDSPPSPPPTFPTAQSARDRVKASAFVLYTTREGEAPFPLLAWPELPILNRPVFRDIYGNQPGIGYHLDNFTPALNATGSLLLISGIGGTGPDGPREVGAGTWLANLHTDQVYKLWDRPVAATWSPD
;
A
#
# COMPACT_ATOMS: atom_id res chain seq x y z
N MET A 1 -71.26 -9.79 8.71
CA MET A 1 -70.27 -10.69 9.35
C MET A 1 -69.13 -11.14 8.42
N LYS A 2 -68.56 -10.26 7.58
CA LYS A 2 -67.36 -10.58 6.75
C LYS A 2 -66.17 -9.63 6.95
N LYS A 3 -66.36 -8.53 7.67
CA LYS A 3 -65.31 -7.51 7.90
C LYS A 3 -64.51 -7.72 9.20
N PHE A 4 -64.97 -8.59 10.10
CA PHE A 4 -64.28 -8.90 11.36
C PHE A 4 -63.25 -10.02 11.25
N LEU A 5 -63.30 -10.85 10.20
CA LEU A 5 -62.39 -11.98 10.02
C LEU A 5 -61.05 -11.57 9.38
N THR A 6 -61.04 -10.50 8.58
CA THR A 6 -59.83 -10.02 7.88
C THR A 6 -58.84 -9.32 8.82
N VAL A 7 -59.32 -8.70 9.91
CA VAL A 7 -58.46 -7.97 10.86
C VAL A 7 -57.68 -8.92 11.78
N ILE A 8 -58.21 -10.11 12.06
CA ILE A 8 -57.54 -11.10 12.93
C ILE A 8 -56.38 -11.80 12.20
N ILE A 9 -56.47 -11.96 10.87
CA ILE A 9 -55.42 -12.62 10.07
C ILE A 9 -54.18 -11.72 9.90
N VAL A 10 -54.34 -10.40 9.87
CA VAL A 10 -53.21 -9.46 9.74
C VAL A 10 -52.43 -9.32 11.06
N ILE A 11 -53.10 -9.38 12.22
CA ILE A 11 -52.43 -9.31 13.53
C ILE A 11 -51.65 -10.61 13.84
N ALA A 12 -52.14 -11.77 13.38
CA ALA A 12 -51.42 -13.03 13.52
C ALA A 12 -50.13 -13.10 12.67
N PHE A 13 -50.11 -12.45 11.50
CA PHE A 13 -48.90 -12.44 10.64
C PHE A 13 -47.83 -11.45 11.12
N VAL A 14 -48.21 -10.33 11.74
CA VAL A 14 -47.24 -9.38 12.32
C VAL A 14 -46.66 -9.89 13.65
N GLY A 15 -47.41 -10.70 14.41
CA GLY A 15 -46.94 -11.29 15.67
C GLY A 15 -45.98 -12.49 15.52
N ILE A 16 -45.97 -13.18 14.38
CA ILE A 16 -45.11 -14.36 14.14
C ILE A 16 -43.78 -13.98 13.48
N SER A 17 -43.68 -12.80 12.84
CA SER A 17 -42.39 -12.31 12.31
C SER A 17 -41.45 -11.74 13.37
N SER A 18 -41.85 -11.60 14.63
CA SER A 18 -40.99 -11.11 15.71
C SER A 18 -40.30 -12.21 16.54
N ILE A 19 -40.50 -13.49 16.24
CA ILE A 19 -39.94 -14.61 17.05
C ILE A 19 -38.80 -15.38 16.35
N VAL A 20 -38.43 -15.04 15.10
CA VAL A 20 -37.34 -15.74 14.36
C VAL A 20 -36.01 -14.97 14.33
N LEU A 21 -35.88 -13.84 15.05
CA LEU A 21 -34.63 -13.05 15.10
C LEU A 21 -33.82 -13.18 16.42
N ALA A 22 -34.09 -14.19 17.24
CA ALA A 22 -33.35 -14.47 18.48
C ALA A 22 -32.43 -15.72 18.40
N GLY A 23 -32.08 -16.18 17.20
CA GLY A 23 -31.44 -17.49 16.99
C GLY A 23 -30.02 -17.52 16.44
N CYS A 24 -29.35 -16.37 16.24
CA CYS A 24 -27.98 -16.32 15.72
C CYS A 24 -27.10 -15.35 16.52
N ALA A 25 -27.07 -15.51 17.84
CA ALA A 25 -26.10 -14.85 18.71
C ALA A 25 -25.67 -15.83 19.79
N ASN A 26 -24.89 -16.85 19.42
CA ASN A 26 -23.96 -17.56 20.31
C ASN A 26 -23.17 -18.58 19.51
N GLY A 27 -22.03 -18.11 19.00
CA GLY A 27 -21.03 -18.92 18.32
C GLY A 27 -19.67 -18.22 18.33
N GLN A 28 -19.38 -17.44 19.38
CA GLN A 28 -17.98 -17.21 19.73
C GLN A 28 -17.48 -18.49 20.35
N GLN A 29 -16.70 -19.27 19.60
CA GLN A 29 -15.79 -20.22 20.24
C GLN A 29 -14.88 -19.40 21.16
N GLU A 30 -15.01 -19.64 22.47
CA GLU A 30 -14.00 -19.27 23.44
C GLU A 30 -12.67 -19.88 22.99
N MET A 31 -11.83 -19.05 22.38
CA MET A 31 -10.40 -19.34 22.35
C MET A 31 -9.94 -19.17 23.80
N GLU A 32 -9.75 -20.31 24.46
CA GLU A 32 -9.31 -20.44 25.84
C GLU A 32 -8.14 -19.47 26.09
N THR A 33 -8.45 -18.34 26.72
CA THR A 33 -7.47 -17.32 27.06
C THR A 33 -6.68 -17.89 28.21
N ARG A 34 -5.49 -18.41 27.91
CA ARG A 34 -4.53 -18.86 28.91
C ARG A 34 -4.24 -17.67 29.84
N VAL A 35 -4.85 -17.70 31.03
CA VAL A 35 -4.65 -16.70 32.09
C VAL A 35 -3.17 -16.73 32.45
N THR A 36 -2.43 -15.75 31.93
CA THR A 36 -1.07 -15.52 32.37
C THR A 36 -1.17 -14.76 33.69
N PRO A 37 -0.54 -15.24 34.78
CA PRO A 37 -0.66 -14.61 36.09
C PRO A 37 -0.28 -13.13 36.01
N THR A 38 -1.22 -12.27 36.40
CA THR A 38 -1.00 -10.83 36.55
C THR A 38 -0.06 -10.60 37.73
N ILE A 39 1.22 -10.37 37.44
CA ILE A 39 2.16 -9.81 38.41
C ILE A 39 1.81 -8.31 38.55
N PRO A 40 1.48 -7.82 39.76
CA PRO A 40 1.31 -6.39 39.97
C PRO A 40 2.68 -5.70 39.83
N ILE A 41 2.91 -5.05 38.69
CA ILE A 41 4.09 -4.21 38.50
C ILE A 41 3.71 -2.78 38.90
N THR A 42 4.11 -2.37 40.10
CA THR A 42 4.11 -0.97 40.50
C THR A 42 5.24 -0.25 39.77
N ILE A 43 4.91 0.43 38.66
CA ILE A 43 5.84 1.31 37.94
C ILE A 43 5.64 2.72 38.47
N THR A 44 6.48 3.12 39.42
CA THR A 44 6.62 4.53 39.83
C THR A 44 7.90 5.07 39.22
N LYS A 45 7.82 5.59 37.99
CA LYS A 45 8.75 6.61 37.52
C LYS A 45 7.96 7.72 36.82
N PRO A 46 8.20 8.99 37.17
CA PRO A 46 7.54 10.11 36.53
C PRO A 46 7.92 10.12 35.04
N VAL A 47 6.92 10.20 34.18
CA VAL A 47 7.09 10.51 32.76
C VAL A 47 7.60 11.94 32.69
N THR A 48 8.91 12.11 32.51
CA THR A 48 9.50 13.40 32.19
C THR A 48 8.97 13.81 30.82
N GLN A 49 8.05 14.77 30.78
CA GLN A 49 7.62 15.40 29.54
C GLN A 49 8.85 16.05 28.88
N LEU A 50 9.21 15.62 27.68
CA LEU A 50 10.21 16.30 26.85
C LEU A 50 9.61 17.61 26.33
N THR A 51 9.89 18.73 26.99
CA THR A 51 9.34 20.06 26.65
C THR A 51 10.21 20.91 25.70
N SER A 52 11.23 20.35 25.05
CA SER A 52 12.03 21.09 24.06
C SER A 52 12.14 20.32 22.75
N VAL A 53 11.76 20.97 21.64
CA VAL A 53 12.00 20.49 20.27
C VAL A 53 13.48 20.19 20.16
N PRO A 54 13.88 18.93 19.98
CA PRO A 54 15.28 18.61 20.02
C PRO A 54 15.96 19.11 18.75
N ALA A 55 17.23 19.53 18.86
CA ALA A 55 18.04 19.94 17.72
C ALA A 55 18.09 18.81 16.67
N LEU A 56 18.31 19.13 15.39
CA LEU A 56 18.36 18.15 14.28
C LEU A 56 19.29 16.95 14.54
N SER A 57 20.29 17.12 15.42
CA SER A 57 21.16 16.05 15.93
C SER A 57 20.40 14.90 16.62
N ASP A 58 19.25 15.17 17.20
CA ASP A 58 18.47 14.20 17.97
C ASP A 58 17.51 13.39 17.10
N LEU A 59 17.13 13.85 15.91
CA LEU A 59 16.29 13.04 15.03
C LEU A 59 17.00 11.78 14.54
N ARG A 60 18.33 11.84 14.44
CA ARG A 60 19.17 10.68 14.14
C ARG A 60 19.24 9.69 15.31
N SER A 61 18.92 10.12 16.53
CA SER A 61 18.77 9.24 17.70
C SER A 61 17.37 8.60 17.73
N ILE A 62 16.35 9.35 17.29
CA ILE A 62 14.95 8.90 17.24
C ILE A 62 14.72 7.92 16.07
N PHE A 63 15.25 8.21 14.89
CA PHE A 63 15.16 7.35 13.71
C PHE A 63 16.57 6.91 13.30
N PRO A 64 17.01 5.69 13.68
CA PRO A 64 18.41 5.29 13.56
C PRO A 64 18.76 4.90 12.12
N LEU A 65 18.92 5.90 11.26
CA LEU A 65 19.33 5.77 9.86
C LEU A 65 20.87 5.84 9.74
N GLN A 66 21.59 4.92 10.38
CA GLN A 66 23.05 4.79 10.24
C GLN A 66 23.40 3.77 9.18
N LEU A 67 24.52 3.99 8.48
CA LEU A 67 25.01 3.09 7.43
C LEU A 67 25.18 1.67 8.00
N GLY A 68 24.64 0.68 7.29
CA GLY A 68 24.67 -0.73 7.70
C GLY A 68 23.60 -1.12 8.72
N ASN A 69 22.79 -0.18 9.24
CA ASN A 69 21.66 -0.56 10.08
C ASN A 69 20.68 -1.43 9.29
N THR A 70 20.17 -2.48 9.94
CA THR A 70 19.26 -3.45 9.33
C THR A 70 18.03 -3.70 10.18
N TRP A 71 16.91 -3.95 9.50
CA TRP A 71 15.66 -4.42 10.10
C TRP A 71 15.18 -5.65 9.35
N VAL A 72 14.81 -6.69 10.09
CA VAL A 72 14.31 -7.95 9.54
C VAL A 72 12.90 -8.17 10.06
N TYR A 73 11.95 -8.31 9.14
CA TYR A 73 10.54 -8.50 9.44
C TYR A 73 10.03 -9.84 8.94
N SER A 74 9.12 -10.44 9.70
CA SER A 74 8.25 -11.51 9.21
C SER A 74 6.93 -10.90 8.77
N SER A 75 6.64 -10.91 7.47
CA SER A 75 5.40 -10.39 6.91
C SER A 75 4.49 -11.49 6.41
N THR A 76 3.34 -11.64 7.04
CA THR A 76 2.29 -12.55 6.61
C THR A 76 1.21 -11.78 5.87
N HIS A 77 1.11 -12.03 4.58
CA HIS A 77 0.04 -11.56 3.71
C HIS A 77 -1.11 -12.56 3.76
N TYR A 78 -2.33 -12.07 3.72
CA TYR A 78 -3.53 -12.90 3.76
C TYR A 78 -4.59 -12.33 2.83
N GLN A 79 -5.26 -13.24 2.14
CA GLN A 79 -6.34 -12.93 1.23
C GLN A 79 -7.45 -13.95 1.39
N ASP A 80 -8.68 -13.47 1.49
CA ASP A 80 -9.85 -14.31 1.27
C ASP A 80 -10.05 -14.52 -0.22
N TYR A 81 -10.10 -15.80 -0.60
CA TYR A 81 -10.76 -16.16 -1.84
C TYR A 81 -12.28 -16.12 -1.57
N GLY A 82 -13.00 -15.36 -2.39
CA GLY A 82 -14.47 -15.23 -2.32
C GLY A 82 -15.16 -16.60 -2.31
N PRO A 83 -16.49 -16.64 -2.08
CA PRO A 83 -17.19 -17.89 -1.89
C PRO A 83 -16.92 -18.82 -3.07
N LEU A 84 -16.19 -19.90 -2.80
CA LEU A 84 -16.10 -21.00 -3.74
C LEU A 84 -17.50 -21.57 -3.81
N GLU A 85 -18.17 -21.40 -4.97
CA GLU A 85 -19.40 -22.12 -5.24
C GLU A 85 -19.09 -23.61 -5.19
N MET A 86 -19.33 -24.23 -4.03
CA MET A 86 -19.28 -25.67 -3.90
C MET A 86 -20.68 -26.18 -4.17
N ARG A 87 -20.84 -26.98 -5.22
CA ARG A 87 -22.08 -27.73 -5.42
C ARG A 87 -22.06 -28.93 -4.48
N GLY A 88 -23.07 -29.05 -3.64
CA GLY A 88 -23.30 -30.25 -2.84
C GLY A 88 -23.58 -31.46 -3.73
N PRO A 89 -23.62 -32.69 -3.15
CA PRO A 89 -23.98 -33.90 -3.90
C PRO A 89 -25.34 -33.83 -4.58
N ASP A 90 -26.24 -32.96 -4.09
CA ASP A 90 -27.56 -32.67 -4.66
C ASP A 90 -27.55 -31.57 -5.74
N GLY A 91 -26.37 -31.06 -6.11
CA GLY A 91 -26.18 -30.00 -7.11
C GLY A 91 -26.51 -28.59 -6.60
N LYS A 92 -26.91 -28.42 -5.33
CA LYS A 92 -27.19 -27.10 -4.76
C LYS A 92 -25.91 -26.37 -4.39
N VAL A 93 -25.89 -25.06 -4.62
CA VAL A 93 -24.77 -24.20 -4.20
C VAL A 93 -24.76 -24.13 -2.67
N VAL A 94 -23.76 -24.78 -2.07
CA VAL A 94 -23.38 -24.61 -0.68
C VAL A 94 -22.30 -23.53 -0.68
N MET A 95 -22.66 -22.32 -0.25
CA MET A 95 -21.69 -21.27 0.02
C MET A 95 -20.83 -21.71 1.20
N LYS A 96 -19.66 -22.30 0.93
CA LYS A 96 -18.66 -22.50 1.99
C LYS A 96 -17.95 -21.16 2.17
N CYS A 97 -18.03 -20.63 3.38
CA CYS A 97 -17.38 -19.37 3.73
C CYS A 97 -15.88 -19.45 3.44
N CYS A 98 -15.33 -18.28 3.10
CA CYS A 98 -14.03 -18.05 2.48
C CYS A 98 -12.88 -18.90 3.06
N LYS A 99 -12.04 -19.42 2.17
CA LYS A 99 -10.72 -19.93 2.56
C LYS A 99 -9.76 -18.74 2.55
N THR A 100 -9.23 -18.40 3.71
CA THR A 100 -8.11 -17.45 3.79
C THR A 100 -6.84 -18.17 3.37
N ILE A 101 -6.22 -17.71 2.29
CA ILE A 101 -4.89 -18.13 1.86
C ILE A 101 -3.86 -17.16 2.42
N THR A 102 -2.67 -17.65 2.71
CA THR A 102 -1.59 -16.84 3.30
C THR A 102 -0.26 -17.10 2.62
N ALA A 103 0.61 -16.09 2.64
CA ALA A 103 2.03 -16.23 2.39
C ALA A 103 2.83 -15.44 3.41
N THR A 104 3.93 -16.03 3.88
CA THR A 104 4.86 -15.41 4.82
C THR A 104 6.18 -15.18 4.14
N TYR A 105 6.67 -13.94 4.27
CA TYR A 105 7.93 -13.47 3.73
C TYR A 105 8.86 -13.01 4.85
N ILE A 106 10.17 -13.15 4.65
CA ILE A 106 11.16 -12.36 5.39
C ILE A 106 11.54 -11.16 4.55
N ILE A 107 11.34 -9.97 5.12
CA ILE A 107 11.75 -8.71 4.53
C ILE A 107 12.97 -8.19 5.29
N THR A 108 14.03 -7.85 4.56
CA THR A 108 15.20 -7.18 5.13
C THR A 108 15.32 -5.80 4.53
N GLU A 109 15.44 -4.79 5.39
CA GLU A 109 15.73 -3.41 5.00
C GLU A 109 17.09 -3.02 5.55
N THR A 110 17.96 -2.45 4.71
CA THR A 110 19.33 -2.06 5.08
C THR A 110 19.61 -0.63 4.65
N VAL A 111 20.18 0.20 5.53
CA VAL A 111 20.72 1.51 5.13
C VAL A 111 22.01 1.31 4.36
N VAL A 112 22.02 1.64 3.08
CA VAL A 112 23.13 1.35 2.16
C VAL A 112 23.91 2.59 1.74
N ASP A 113 23.34 3.79 1.90
CA ASP A 113 24.03 5.05 1.64
C ASP A 113 23.50 6.18 2.52
N LEU A 114 24.34 7.18 2.80
CA LEU A 114 24.02 8.37 3.58
C LEU A 114 24.58 9.64 2.91
N GLN A 115 23.68 10.57 2.58
CA GLN A 115 24.04 11.87 2.03
C GLN A 115 23.64 13.00 3.00
N THR A 116 24.43 14.07 3.02
CA THR A 116 24.07 15.31 3.72
C THR A 116 24.13 16.44 2.73
N SER A 117 23.00 17.12 2.52
CA SER A 117 22.86 18.24 1.62
C SER A 117 21.99 19.28 2.32
N PRO A 118 22.57 20.16 3.16
CA PRO A 118 21.80 21.07 4.01
C PRO A 118 20.70 21.80 3.21
N PRO A 119 19.45 21.84 3.72
CA PRO A 119 19.03 21.47 5.08
C PRO A 119 18.74 19.97 5.31
N TYR A 120 18.99 19.12 4.30
CA TYR A 120 18.60 17.72 4.30
C TYR A 120 19.67 16.76 4.82
N PHE A 121 19.21 15.75 5.55
CA PHE A 121 19.92 14.49 5.76
C PHE A 121 19.17 13.39 5.03
N VAL A 122 19.87 12.59 4.23
CA VAL A 122 19.26 11.61 3.33
C VAL A 122 19.87 10.24 3.63
N ALA A 123 19.02 9.23 3.74
CA ALA A 123 19.43 7.83 3.86
C ALA A 123 18.80 7.01 2.73
N GLN A 124 19.63 6.24 2.02
CA GLN A 124 19.16 5.23 1.07
C GLN A 124 18.96 3.92 1.79
N LEU A 125 17.84 3.27 1.52
CA LEU A 125 17.52 1.95 2.02
C LEU A 125 17.35 0.99 0.85
N TYR A 126 17.95 -0.17 0.98
CA TYR A 126 17.72 -1.32 0.12
C TYR A 126 16.78 -2.28 0.82
N ARG A 127 15.73 -2.70 0.12
CA ARG A 127 14.74 -3.66 0.59
C ARG A 127 14.77 -4.92 -0.27
N GLU A 128 14.91 -6.05 0.40
CA GLU A 128 14.79 -7.39 -0.19
C GLU A 128 13.69 -8.19 0.53
N GLU A 129 13.15 -9.18 -0.17
CA GLU A 129 12.07 -10.04 0.31
C GLU A 129 12.34 -11.48 -0.12
N SER A 130 12.08 -12.42 0.78
CA SER A 130 12.20 -13.86 0.51
C SER A 130 10.95 -14.59 0.99
N LEU A 131 10.36 -15.41 0.12
CA LEU A 131 9.20 -16.22 0.47
C LEU A 131 9.63 -17.38 1.37
N VAL A 132 9.00 -17.50 2.55
CA VAL A 132 9.26 -18.58 3.52
C VAL A 132 8.26 -19.69 3.36
N SER A 133 6.98 -19.34 3.28
CA SER A 133 5.88 -20.30 3.17
C SER A 133 4.70 -19.64 2.47
N ALA A 134 3.93 -20.44 1.74
CA ALA A 134 2.69 -20.01 1.13
C ALA A 134 1.69 -21.16 1.12
N SER A 135 0.40 -20.81 1.08
CA SER A 135 -0.65 -21.77 0.74
C SER A 135 -0.48 -22.22 -0.72
N ASP A 136 -0.87 -23.45 -1.06
CA ASP A 136 -0.72 -23.98 -2.43
C ASP A 136 -1.42 -23.11 -3.49
N GLU A 137 -2.50 -22.41 -3.10
CA GLU A 137 -3.26 -21.51 -3.97
C GLU A 137 -2.71 -20.07 -4.02
N TRP A 138 -1.62 -19.76 -3.33
CA TRP A 138 -1.03 -18.43 -3.33
C TRP A 138 -0.30 -18.17 -4.65
N SER A 139 -0.83 -17.28 -5.48
CA SER A 139 -0.11 -16.79 -6.65
C SER A 139 0.89 -15.70 -6.24
N GLN A 140 2.12 -15.80 -6.75
CA GLN A 140 3.23 -14.91 -6.37
C GLN A 140 3.08 -13.46 -6.88
N GLU A 141 1.96 -13.10 -7.53
CA GLU A 141 1.77 -11.78 -8.14
C GLU A 141 1.67 -10.61 -7.13
N GLN A 142 1.53 -10.89 -5.84
CA GLN A 142 1.51 -9.87 -4.78
C GLN A 142 2.85 -9.71 -4.07
N SER A 143 3.98 -9.73 -4.80
CA SER A 143 5.25 -9.38 -4.16
C SER A 143 5.21 -7.94 -3.66
N GLY A 144 5.71 -7.70 -2.45
CA GLY A 144 5.89 -6.35 -1.96
C GLY A 144 6.82 -5.55 -2.87
N TRP A 145 6.87 -4.25 -2.63
CA TRP A 145 7.84 -3.41 -3.33
C TRP A 145 9.27 -3.82 -2.93
N LEU A 146 10.12 -4.05 -3.93
CA LEU A 146 11.55 -4.39 -3.78
C LEU A 146 12.40 -3.25 -4.32
N GLY A 147 13.61 -3.11 -3.78
CA GLY A 147 14.63 -2.21 -4.31
C GLY A 147 14.96 -1.03 -3.40
N MET A 148 15.31 0.09 -4.04
CA MET A 148 15.93 1.25 -3.39
C MET A 148 14.92 2.36 -3.12
N TYR A 149 14.92 2.89 -1.90
CA TYR A 149 14.12 4.05 -1.52
C TYR A 149 14.92 4.97 -0.60
N TRP A 150 14.42 6.18 -0.41
CA TRP A 150 15.09 7.23 0.32
C TRP A 150 14.23 7.71 1.48
N TYR A 151 14.85 7.86 2.65
CA TYR A 151 14.34 8.72 3.71
C TYR A 151 15.07 10.07 3.67
N ILE A 152 14.31 11.16 3.72
CA ILE A 152 14.83 12.53 3.69
C ILE A 152 14.37 13.22 4.98
N ILE A 153 15.30 13.63 5.82
CA ILE A 153 15.04 14.39 7.04
C ILE A 153 15.24 15.87 6.74
N SER A 154 14.22 16.69 6.99
CA SER A 154 14.25 18.16 6.89
C SER A 154 13.59 18.78 8.11
N GLY A 155 14.36 19.46 8.96
CA GLY A 155 13.84 19.95 10.23
C GLY A 155 13.26 18.80 11.05
N THR A 156 11.98 18.89 11.42
CA THR A 156 11.20 17.88 12.15
C THR A 156 10.51 16.84 11.26
N HIS A 157 10.59 16.99 9.95
CA HIS A 157 9.85 16.18 8.99
C HIS A 157 10.73 15.07 8.43
N VAL A 158 10.14 13.90 8.24
CA VAL A 158 10.78 12.78 7.54
C VAL A 158 9.92 12.39 6.36
N TYR A 159 10.50 12.49 5.17
CA TYR A 159 9.86 12.16 3.91
C TYR A 159 10.40 10.86 3.34
N GLN A 160 9.59 10.19 2.50
CA GLN A 160 9.99 9.04 1.71
C GLN A 160 9.85 9.33 0.21
N GLN A 161 10.87 8.97 -0.56
CA GLN A 161 10.84 8.87 -2.03
C GLN A 161 11.19 7.44 -2.44
N ARG A 162 10.40 6.83 -3.33
CA ARG A 162 10.64 5.46 -3.84
C ARG A 162 11.32 5.41 -5.20
N THR A 163 11.43 6.56 -5.85
CA THR A 163 11.98 6.72 -7.19
C THR A 163 13.32 7.44 -7.10
N GLU A 164 13.67 8.20 -8.13
CA GLU A 164 14.82 9.09 -8.14
C GLU A 164 14.74 10.11 -6.99
N LEU A 165 15.91 10.38 -6.38
CA LEU A 165 16.06 11.36 -5.31
C LEU A 165 15.95 12.77 -5.90
N ASP A 166 14.92 13.51 -5.49
CA ASP A 166 14.71 14.91 -5.88
C ASP A 166 14.60 15.78 -4.62
N LEU A 167 15.72 16.42 -4.26
CA LEU A 167 15.80 17.33 -3.12
C LEU A 167 15.25 18.74 -3.41
N SER A 168 14.95 19.05 -4.68
CA SER A 168 14.43 20.36 -5.09
C SER A 168 12.92 20.50 -4.91
N ALA A 169 12.21 19.37 -4.84
CA ALA A 169 10.76 19.29 -4.71
C ALA A 169 10.34 18.26 -3.65
N VAL A 170 11.02 18.25 -2.49
CA VAL A 170 10.76 17.27 -1.42
C VAL A 170 9.31 17.33 -0.96
N ASP A 171 8.77 18.53 -0.71
CA ASP A 171 7.42 18.71 -0.20
C ASP A 171 6.34 18.33 -1.21
N GLU A 172 6.62 18.47 -2.50
CA GLU A 172 5.71 18.24 -3.62
C GLU A 172 5.73 16.78 -4.11
N ASN A 173 6.89 16.12 -4.08
CA ASN A 173 7.09 14.82 -4.70
C ASN A 173 7.27 13.67 -3.69
N SER A 174 7.33 13.97 -2.39
CA SER A 174 7.62 12.95 -1.36
C SER A 174 6.45 12.72 -0.41
N ASN A 175 6.34 11.47 0.04
CA ASN A 175 5.40 11.13 1.09
C ASN A 175 5.93 11.62 2.44
N LEU A 176 5.13 12.37 3.21
CA LEU A 176 5.50 12.79 4.56
C LEU A 176 5.22 11.65 5.54
N GLU A 177 6.26 10.90 5.88
CA GLU A 177 6.11 9.70 6.70
C GLU A 177 5.92 10.04 8.17
N TYR A 178 6.69 11.00 8.70
CA TYR A 178 6.67 11.38 10.11
C TYR A 178 6.85 12.88 10.33
N ILE A 179 6.25 13.38 11.41
CA ILE A 179 6.50 14.72 11.97
C ILE A 179 6.92 14.52 13.43
N PHE A 180 8.17 14.84 13.75
CA PHE A 180 8.71 14.64 15.08
C PHE A 180 8.69 15.93 15.93
N PRO A 181 8.58 15.82 17.26
CA PRO A 181 8.28 14.61 18.02
C PRO A 181 6.89 14.06 17.69
N LEU A 182 6.73 12.74 17.78
CA LEU A 182 5.41 12.12 17.62
C LEU A 182 4.59 12.39 18.88
N GLU A 183 3.36 12.88 18.71
CA GLU A 183 2.48 13.24 19.82
C GLU A 183 1.10 12.60 19.66
N LEU A 184 0.48 12.19 20.76
CA LEU A 184 -0.86 11.60 20.72
C LEU A 184 -1.85 12.58 20.07
N ASN A 185 -2.64 12.07 19.12
CA ASN A 185 -3.58 12.83 18.29
C ASN A 185 -2.99 13.75 17.23
N GLN A 186 -1.66 13.83 17.06
CA GLN A 186 -1.03 14.51 15.92
C GLN A 186 -1.50 13.89 14.60
N ARG A 187 -1.69 14.72 13.57
CA ARG A 187 -2.25 14.31 12.26
C ARG A 187 -1.53 14.98 11.10
N TRP A 188 -1.44 14.29 9.99
CA TRP A 188 -0.94 14.82 8.72
C TRP A 188 -1.36 13.93 7.56
N TYR A 189 -1.35 14.46 6.33
CA TYR A 189 -1.46 13.62 5.13
C TYR A 189 -0.06 13.20 4.66
N PRO A 190 0.21 11.90 4.48
CA PRO A 190 1.45 11.45 3.86
C PRO A 190 1.52 11.87 2.39
N ASN A 191 0.41 11.87 1.65
CA ASN A 191 0.43 12.27 0.24
C ASN A 191 0.54 13.81 0.06
N PRO A 192 1.46 14.31 -0.79
CA PRO A 192 1.64 15.75 -1.01
C PRO A 192 0.41 16.46 -1.62
N GLY A 193 -0.28 15.81 -2.56
CA GLY A 193 -1.50 16.33 -3.17
C GLY A 193 -2.61 16.53 -2.14
N GLN A 194 -2.80 15.55 -1.25
CA GLN A 194 -3.79 15.65 -0.16
C GLN A 194 -3.42 16.72 0.87
N ARG A 195 -2.13 16.86 1.26
CA ARG A 195 -1.70 17.95 2.14
C ARG A 195 -2.08 19.32 1.60
N LYS A 196 -1.87 19.53 0.29
CA LYS A 196 -2.19 20.78 -0.38
C LYS A 196 -3.70 21.02 -0.51
N GLN A 197 -4.45 19.97 -0.79
CA GLN A 197 -5.90 20.06 -1.02
C GLN A 197 -6.71 20.17 0.27
N PHE A 198 -6.26 19.53 1.36
CA PHE A 198 -7.00 19.42 2.61
C PHE A 198 -6.14 19.87 3.81
N PRO A 199 -5.70 21.15 3.87
CA PRO A 199 -4.82 21.62 4.95
C PRO A 199 -5.45 21.50 6.35
N ASP A 200 -6.78 21.53 6.43
CA ASP A 200 -7.56 21.49 7.69
C ASP A 200 -8.04 20.08 8.07
N TYR A 201 -7.56 19.04 7.39
CA TYR A 201 -7.86 17.62 7.67
C TYR A 201 -9.35 17.23 7.57
N GLU A 202 -10.08 17.86 6.65
CA GLU A 202 -11.51 17.63 6.44
C GLU A 202 -11.85 16.19 6.00
N VAL A 203 -10.90 15.49 5.36
CA VAL A 203 -11.09 14.14 4.79
C VAL A 203 -10.34 13.07 5.57
N VAL A 204 -11.03 12.06 6.09
CA VAL A 204 -10.36 11.02 6.89
C VAL A 204 -9.51 10.07 6.03
N SER A 205 -9.84 9.88 4.76
CA SER A 205 -9.08 8.99 3.86
C SER A 205 -7.69 9.55 3.53
N GLY A 206 -6.64 8.76 3.79
CA GLY A 206 -5.23 9.15 3.68
C GLY A 206 -4.73 10.00 4.84
N LEU A 207 -5.57 10.30 5.84
CA LEU A 207 -5.14 11.05 7.01
C LEU A 207 -4.44 10.11 7.98
N ARG A 208 -3.15 10.33 8.20
CA ARG A 208 -2.38 9.63 9.23
C ARG A 208 -2.56 10.31 10.57
N LYS A 209 -2.76 9.53 11.62
CA LYS A 209 -2.92 10.01 13.00
C LYS A 209 -2.14 9.15 13.98
N VAL A 210 -1.48 9.77 14.96
CA VAL A 210 -0.99 9.06 16.14
C VAL A 210 -2.17 8.72 17.06
N SER A 211 -2.55 7.45 17.10
CA SER A 211 -3.77 6.98 17.77
C SER A 211 -3.51 6.46 19.18
N LYS A 212 -2.31 5.94 19.46
CA LYS A 212 -1.93 5.38 20.77
C LYS A 212 -0.45 5.63 21.06
N VAL A 213 -0.11 5.67 22.35
CA VAL A 213 1.26 5.59 22.87
C VAL A 213 1.31 4.45 23.87
N GLY A 214 2.31 3.58 23.79
CA GLY A 214 2.36 2.42 24.68
C GLY A 214 3.59 1.54 24.51
N LYS A 215 3.52 0.38 25.16
CA LYS A 215 4.54 -0.67 25.08
C LYS A 215 4.18 -1.64 23.96
N VAL A 216 5.18 -2.10 23.22
CA VAL A 216 5.02 -3.07 22.14
C VAL A 216 5.96 -4.23 22.38
N LYS A 217 5.46 -5.46 22.32
CA LYS A 217 6.26 -6.68 22.41
C LYS A 217 6.17 -7.45 21.10
N VAL A 218 7.31 -7.67 20.47
CA VAL A 218 7.47 -8.40 19.21
C VAL A 218 8.61 -9.42 19.36
N PRO A 219 8.85 -10.33 18.40
CA PRO A 219 9.91 -11.33 18.53
C PRO A 219 11.31 -10.72 18.71
N ALA A 220 11.57 -9.54 18.14
CA ALA A 220 12.83 -8.82 18.35
C ALA A 220 13.02 -8.25 19.78
N GLY A 221 11.98 -8.18 20.62
CA GLY A 221 12.07 -7.65 21.97
C GLY A 221 10.83 -6.91 22.47
N GLY A 222 10.96 -6.30 23.65
CA GLY A 222 9.97 -5.39 24.21
C GLY A 222 10.46 -3.95 24.11
N PHE A 223 9.61 -3.08 23.59
CA PHE A 223 9.89 -1.66 23.36
C PHE A 223 8.93 -0.79 24.15
N GLU A 224 9.46 0.27 24.73
CA GLU A 224 8.74 1.23 25.55
C GLU A 224 8.50 2.51 24.74
N GLN A 225 7.45 3.27 25.08
CA GLN A 225 7.16 4.58 24.46
C GLN A 225 7.05 4.54 22.92
N CYS A 226 6.38 3.50 22.39
CA CYS A 226 6.09 3.40 20.97
C CYS A 226 4.79 4.12 20.63
N PHE A 227 4.68 4.57 19.38
CA PHE A 227 3.57 5.35 18.85
C PHE A 227 2.86 4.55 17.78
N GLN A 228 1.55 4.34 17.95
CA GLN A 228 0.70 3.74 16.92
C GLN A 228 0.25 4.83 15.96
N LEU A 229 0.69 4.76 14.72
CA LEU A 229 0.17 5.54 13.60
C LEU A 229 -0.99 4.75 12.98
N LYS A 230 -2.10 5.43 12.71
CA LYS A 230 -3.27 4.86 12.06
C LYS A 230 -3.67 5.70 10.87
N GLU A 231 -3.97 5.04 9.76
CA GLU A 231 -4.36 5.65 8.49
C GLU A 231 -5.45 4.79 7.84
N MET A 232 -6.34 5.39 7.05
CA MET A 232 -7.37 4.68 6.31
C MET A 232 -7.31 5.09 4.84
N ILE A 233 -7.14 4.16 3.91
CA ILE A 233 -7.10 4.45 2.47
C ILE A 233 -7.94 3.41 1.74
N GLY A 234 -8.94 3.84 0.95
CA GLY A 234 -9.72 2.93 0.10
C GLY A 234 -10.37 1.78 0.87
N GLY A 235 -10.87 2.03 2.09
CA GLY A 235 -11.44 0.98 2.94
C GLY A 235 -10.43 0.12 3.71
N SER A 236 -9.13 0.24 3.41
CA SER A 236 -8.06 -0.40 4.18
C SER A 236 -7.66 0.45 5.37
N THR A 237 -7.53 -0.18 6.54
CA THR A 237 -6.96 0.42 7.74
C THR A 237 -5.52 -0.01 7.88
N PHE A 238 -4.60 0.94 7.90
CA PHE A 238 -3.18 0.74 8.17
C PHE A 238 -2.87 1.14 9.60
N GLU A 239 -2.22 0.25 10.35
CA GLU A 239 -1.74 0.49 11.71
C GLU A 239 -0.24 0.19 11.77
N THR A 240 0.57 1.18 12.11
CA THR A 240 2.03 1.06 12.22
C THR A 240 2.47 1.44 13.62
N TRP A 241 3.32 0.63 14.24
CA TRP A 241 3.99 0.97 15.50
C TRP A 241 5.41 1.42 15.22
N PHE A 242 5.71 2.67 15.58
CA PHE A 242 7.05 3.23 15.55
C PHE A 242 7.60 3.36 16.97
N CYS A 243 8.81 2.86 17.21
CA CYS A 243 9.50 2.99 18.49
C CYS A 243 10.78 3.83 18.30
N PRO A 244 10.95 4.96 19.01
CA PRO A 244 12.17 5.76 18.96
C PRO A 244 13.43 4.94 19.23
N GLY A 245 14.49 5.21 18.49
CA GLY A 245 15.76 4.49 18.57
C GLY A 245 15.74 3.09 17.95
N VAL A 246 14.61 2.66 17.39
CA VAL A 246 14.49 1.38 16.67
C VAL A 246 13.94 1.62 15.27
N GLY A 247 12.78 2.25 15.13
CA GLY A 247 12.07 2.39 13.85
C GLY A 247 10.70 1.70 13.89
N ILE A 248 10.28 1.14 12.76
CA ILE A 248 9.02 0.40 12.66
C ILE A 248 9.18 -0.99 13.32
N VAL A 249 8.24 -1.38 14.17
CA VAL A 249 8.28 -2.68 14.88
C VAL A 249 7.11 -3.61 14.56
N ASP A 250 5.97 -3.07 14.15
CA ASP A 250 4.78 -3.83 13.72
C ASP A 250 4.00 -2.96 12.74
N THR A 251 3.61 -3.50 11.59
CA THR A 251 2.73 -2.86 10.62
C THR A 251 1.63 -3.83 10.26
N ARG A 252 0.39 -3.37 10.22
CA ARG A 252 -0.77 -4.15 9.84
C ARG A 252 -1.65 -3.37 8.87
N SER A 253 -2.19 -4.07 7.88
CA SER A 253 -3.25 -3.55 7.02
C SER A 253 -4.42 -4.53 7.00
N ASP A 254 -5.64 -4.05 7.23
CA ASP A 254 -6.87 -4.83 7.06
C ASP A 254 -7.85 -4.08 6.15
N HIS A 255 -8.41 -4.75 5.15
CA HIS A 255 -9.43 -4.17 4.28
C HIS A 255 -10.83 -4.30 4.88
N SER A 256 -11.35 -3.26 5.53
CA SER A 256 -12.74 -3.16 6.01
C SER A 256 -13.24 -4.38 6.81
N GLY A 257 -12.35 -5.02 7.58
CA GLY A 257 -12.67 -6.18 8.40
C GLY A 257 -12.73 -7.51 7.63
N THR A 258 -12.45 -7.52 6.33
CA THR A 258 -12.17 -8.76 5.60
C THR A 258 -10.71 -9.18 5.86
N PRO A 259 -10.39 -10.48 5.82
CA PRO A 259 -9.02 -10.95 5.88
C PRO A 259 -8.37 -10.79 4.49
N PHE A 260 -8.31 -9.56 4.04
CA PHE A 260 -7.47 -9.11 2.93
C PHE A 260 -6.52 -8.06 3.48
N GLY A 261 -5.22 -8.34 3.43
CA GLY A 261 -4.21 -7.46 3.99
C GLY A 261 -2.91 -8.15 4.35
N PHE A 262 -2.20 -7.59 5.32
CA PHE A 262 -0.93 -8.13 5.78
C PHE A 262 -0.63 -7.72 7.22
N ARG A 263 0.29 -8.45 7.85
CA ARG A 263 0.95 -8.05 9.09
C ARG A 263 2.44 -8.33 9.00
N SER A 264 3.24 -7.29 9.19
CA SER A 264 4.70 -7.34 9.19
C SER A 264 5.23 -7.01 10.58
N VAL A 265 5.97 -7.93 11.20
CA VAL A 265 6.44 -7.81 12.58
C VAL A 265 7.96 -7.89 12.61
N LEU A 266 8.60 -6.99 13.35
CA LEU A 266 10.06 -6.99 13.52
C LEU A 266 10.51 -8.22 14.31
N ILE A 267 11.34 -9.04 13.67
CA ILE A 267 11.89 -10.27 14.24
C ILE A 267 13.36 -10.15 14.62
N ASN A 268 14.11 -9.25 13.96
CA ASN A 268 15.50 -8.96 14.29
C ASN A 268 15.89 -7.57 13.77
N TYR A 269 16.93 -6.97 14.32
CA TYR A 269 17.49 -5.70 13.84
C TYR A 269 18.94 -5.53 14.30
N THR A 270 19.73 -4.77 13.54
CA THR A 270 21.11 -4.40 13.91
C THR A 270 21.23 -2.89 13.82
N LEU A 271 21.63 -2.24 14.92
CA LEU A 271 21.90 -0.81 14.95
C LEU A 271 23.37 -0.56 15.27
N HIS A 272 24.00 0.22 14.42
CA HIS A 272 25.31 0.79 14.63
C HIS A 272 25.17 2.15 15.34
N PRO A 273 26.12 2.49 16.23
CA PRO A 273 26.19 3.84 16.76
C PRO A 273 26.41 4.84 15.63
N PRO A 274 25.98 6.11 15.79
CA PRO A 274 26.34 7.16 14.84
C PRO A 274 27.84 7.18 14.60
N LEU A 275 28.25 7.15 13.34
CA LEU A 275 29.66 7.32 12.99
C LEU A 275 30.12 8.67 13.51
N ASP A 276 31.21 8.67 14.26
CA ASP A 276 31.90 9.89 14.63
C ASP A 276 32.25 10.66 13.34
N PRO A 277 31.94 11.96 13.22
CA PRO A 277 32.38 12.77 12.08
C PRO A 277 33.84 12.55 11.67
N ASP A 278 34.72 12.30 12.65
CA ASP A 278 36.14 12.04 12.41
C ASP A 278 36.42 10.66 11.79
N GLN A 279 35.56 9.67 12.04
CA GLN A 279 35.64 8.36 11.38
C GLN A 279 35.25 8.43 9.91
N LYS A 280 34.28 9.28 9.53
CA LYS A 280 33.87 9.44 8.12
C LYS A 280 35.01 9.94 7.26
N LEU A 281 35.80 10.89 7.77
CA LEU A 281 37.00 11.39 7.09
C LEU A 281 38.07 10.31 6.92
N ARG A 282 38.24 9.41 7.91
CA ARG A 282 39.21 8.30 7.82
C ARG A 282 38.78 7.23 6.82
N ILE A 283 37.49 6.89 6.74
CA ILE A 283 36.99 5.89 5.78
C ILE A 283 37.14 6.41 4.35
N LEU A 284 36.90 7.70 4.11
CA LEU A 284 37.11 8.32 2.79
C LEU A 284 38.60 8.53 2.45
N ALA A 285 39.47 8.67 3.46
CA ALA A 285 40.89 8.93 3.28
C ALA A 285 41.77 7.66 3.28
N THR A 286 41.23 6.48 3.57
CA THR A 286 41.98 5.24 3.47
C THR A 286 41.83 4.73 2.03
N PRO A 287 42.83 4.90 1.14
CA PRO A 287 42.78 4.25 -0.16
C PRO A 287 42.62 2.74 0.10
N SER A 288 41.57 2.15 -0.45
CA SER A 288 41.40 0.70 -0.39
C SER A 288 42.73 0.04 -0.75
N PRO A 289 43.24 -0.91 0.06
CA PRO A 289 44.46 -1.61 -0.30
C PRO A 289 44.24 -2.20 -1.68
N ILE A 290 45.04 -1.72 -2.64
CA ILE A 290 45.08 -2.23 -4.00
C ILE A 290 45.62 -3.66 -3.87
N GLY A 291 44.73 -4.61 -3.60
CA GLY A 291 45.00 -6.02 -3.84
C GLY A 291 45.00 -6.20 -5.35
N ASP A 292 46.06 -6.77 -5.90
CA ASP A 292 46.30 -7.03 -7.33
C ASP A 292 45.29 -8.00 -7.98
N SER A 293 44.09 -8.13 -7.44
CA SER A 293 42.99 -8.81 -8.12
C SER A 293 42.44 -7.89 -9.21
N PRO A 294 42.37 -8.36 -10.48
CA PRO A 294 41.78 -7.57 -11.54
C PRO A 294 40.38 -7.12 -11.13
N PRO A 295 40.03 -5.84 -11.35
CA PRO A 295 38.72 -5.32 -10.95
C PRO A 295 37.65 -6.20 -11.60
N SER A 296 36.76 -6.74 -10.77
CA SER A 296 35.52 -7.31 -11.29
C SER A 296 34.83 -6.21 -12.11
N PRO A 297 34.36 -6.51 -13.33
CA PRO A 297 33.73 -5.51 -14.16
C PRO A 297 32.60 -4.85 -13.35
N PRO A 298 32.51 -3.50 -13.35
CA PRO A 298 31.40 -2.84 -12.69
C PRO A 298 30.09 -3.39 -13.25
N PRO A 299 29.05 -3.61 -12.40
CA PRO A 299 27.76 -4.02 -12.89
C PRO A 299 27.30 -3.04 -13.97
N THR A 300 27.14 -3.55 -15.19
CA THR A 300 26.71 -2.77 -16.34
C THR A 300 25.27 -2.37 -16.11
N PHE A 301 25.04 -1.14 -15.65
CA PHE A 301 23.72 -0.55 -15.63
C PHE A 301 23.39 -0.06 -17.07
N PRO A 302 22.20 -0.38 -17.61
CA PRO A 302 21.84 0.01 -18.97
C PRO A 302 21.74 1.54 -19.10
N THR A 303 22.49 2.10 -20.04
CA THR A 303 22.48 3.53 -20.39
C THR A 303 21.36 3.90 -21.36
N ALA A 304 20.65 4.98 -21.05
CA ALA A 304 20.09 5.99 -21.95
C ALA A 304 19.38 5.55 -23.25
N GLN A 305 18.58 4.48 -23.22
CA GLN A 305 17.48 4.27 -24.19
C GLN A 305 16.16 4.83 -23.61
N SER A 306 16.27 6.00 -22.97
CA SER A 306 15.42 6.49 -21.87
C SER A 306 14.12 7.19 -22.26
N ALA A 307 13.66 7.01 -23.51
CA ALA A 307 12.30 7.42 -23.92
C ALA A 307 11.33 6.23 -23.98
N ARG A 308 11.81 5.01 -24.28
CA ARG A 308 10.97 3.80 -24.37
C ARG A 308 10.69 3.18 -23.00
N ASP A 309 11.64 3.26 -22.07
CA ASP A 309 11.46 2.73 -20.72
C ASP A 309 10.62 3.63 -19.80
N ARG A 310 10.35 4.89 -20.22
CA ARG A 310 9.48 5.80 -19.46
C ARG A 310 8.01 5.37 -19.45
N VAL A 311 7.55 4.60 -20.44
CA VAL A 311 6.14 4.18 -20.52
C VAL A 311 5.81 3.04 -19.54
N LYS A 312 6.82 2.26 -19.10
CA LYS A 312 6.60 1.15 -18.15
C LYS A 312 6.25 1.60 -16.72
N ALA A 313 6.47 2.88 -16.39
CA ALA A 313 6.26 3.41 -15.04
C ALA A 313 5.07 4.39 -14.92
N SER A 314 4.36 4.68 -16.01
CA SER A 314 3.26 5.64 -16.00
C SER A 314 1.93 4.99 -15.61
N ALA A 315 1.24 5.56 -14.61
CA ALA A 315 -0.18 5.34 -14.44
C ALA A 315 -0.94 5.98 -15.62
N PHE A 316 -1.93 5.27 -16.16
CA PHE A 316 -2.78 5.75 -17.24
C PHE A 316 -4.05 6.32 -16.63
N VAL A 317 -4.38 7.57 -16.95
CA VAL A 317 -5.63 8.21 -16.51
C VAL A 317 -6.55 8.35 -17.72
N LEU A 318 -7.70 7.67 -17.67
CA LEU A 318 -8.80 7.89 -18.62
C LEU A 318 -9.79 8.88 -18.01
N TYR A 319 -10.13 9.94 -18.74
CA TYR A 319 -11.23 10.85 -18.37
C TYR A 319 -12.43 10.60 -19.27
N THR A 320 -13.64 10.76 -18.71
CA THR A 320 -14.90 10.76 -19.45
C THR A 320 -15.35 12.20 -19.67
N THR A 321 -16.06 12.48 -20.77
CA THR A 321 -16.56 13.83 -21.07
C THR A 321 -17.84 14.14 -20.31
N ARG A 322 -18.08 15.43 -20.01
CA ARG A 322 -19.43 16.01 -19.92
C ARG A 322 -19.89 16.43 -21.32
N GLU A 323 -21.20 16.51 -21.49
CA GLU A 323 -21.84 16.85 -22.77
C GLU A 323 -21.36 18.21 -23.29
N GLY A 324 -20.87 18.26 -24.54
CA GLY A 324 -20.55 19.51 -25.25
C GLY A 324 -19.07 19.94 -25.31
N GLU A 325 -18.14 19.21 -24.67
CA GLU A 325 -16.70 19.54 -24.72
C GLU A 325 -15.92 18.70 -25.74
N ALA A 326 -14.84 19.27 -26.27
CA ALA A 326 -13.94 18.59 -27.20
C ALA A 326 -13.24 17.40 -26.51
N PRO A 327 -13.00 16.28 -27.21
CA PRO A 327 -12.39 15.10 -26.60
C PRO A 327 -10.93 15.33 -26.20
N PHE A 328 -10.54 14.83 -25.02
CA PHE A 328 -9.17 14.91 -24.50
C PHE A 328 -8.30 13.71 -24.96
N PRO A 329 -6.97 13.89 -25.10
CA PRO A 329 -6.03 12.82 -25.46
C PRO A 329 -5.82 11.79 -24.33
N LEU A 330 -5.35 10.59 -24.68
CA LEU A 330 -4.84 9.62 -23.69
C LEU A 330 -3.48 10.12 -23.20
N LEU A 331 -3.34 10.38 -21.89
CA LEU A 331 -2.12 10.92 -21.29
C LEU A 331 -1.40 9.84 -20.48
N ALA A 332 -0.08 9.73 -20.65
CA ALA A 332 0.81 9.10 -19.68
C ALA A 332 1.17 10.13 -18.62
N TRP A 333 1.16 9.76 -17.35
CA TRP A 333 1.72 10.61 -16.29
C TRP A 333 3.25 10.75 -16.44
N PRO A 334 3.84 11.95 -16.24
CA PRO A 334 3.19 13.25 -16.06
C PRO A 334 2.94 13.93 -17.43
N GLU A 335 1.68 13.87 -17.88
CA GLU A 335 1.05 14.60 -18.99
C GLU A 335 1.70 14.54 -20.39
N LEU A 336 2.23 13.40 -20.83
CA LEU A 336 2.58 13.21 -22.24
C LEU A 336 1.40 12.58 -23.01
N PRO A 337 0.88 13.22 -24.08
CA PRO A 337 -0.14 12.59 -24.91
C PRO A 337 0.45 11.37 -25.63
N ILE A 338 -0.09 10.19 -25.32
CA ILE A 338 0.26 8.93 -25.97
C ILE A 338 -0.49 8.82 -27.30
N LEU A 339 -1.75 9.26 -27.34
CA LEU A 339 -2.60 9.25 -28.52
C LEU A 339 -3.24 10.62 -28.69
N ASN A 340 -3.02 11.23 -29.86
CA ASN A 340 -3.54 12.56 -30.20
C ASN A 340 -5.00 12.51 -30.68
N ARG A 341 -5.63 11.33 -30.70
CA ARG A 341 -7.04 11.12 -31.06
C ARG A 341 -7.73 10.23 -30.02
N PRO A 342 -8.99 10.53 -29.63
CA PRO A 342 -9.75 9.71 -28.70
C PRO A 342 -10.12 8.37 -29.35
N VAL A 343 -9.49 7.29 -28.91
CA VAL A 343 -9.67 5.97 -29.56
C VAL A 343 -11.00 5.28 -29.17
N PHE A 344 -11.62 5.72 -28.08
CA PHE A 344 -12.85 5.11 -27.56
C PHE A 344 -14.14 5.73 -28.12
N ARG A 345 -14.05 6.74 -29.00
CA ARG A 345 -15.21 7.47 -29.54
C ARG A 345 -16.12 6.57 -30.39
N ASP A 346 -15.54 5.65 -31.14
CA ASP A 346 -16.26 4.72 -32.01
C ASP A 346 -16.75 3.45 -31.29
N ILE A 347 -16.28 3.22 -30.05
CA ILE A 347 -16.50 1.96 -29.32
C ILE A 347 -17.74 2.03 -28.42
N TYR A 348 -18.02 3.19 -27.80
CA TYR A 348 -19.02 3.27 -26.73
C TYR A 348 -20.32 4.00 -27.09
N GLY A 349 -20.39 4.59 -28.29
CA GLY A 349 -21.53 5.42 -28.67
C GLY A 349 -21.67 6.65 -27.77
N ASN A 350 -22.28 7.70 -28.31
CA ASN A 350 -22.46 8.96 -27.59
C ASN A 350 -23.65 8.83 -26.60
N GLN A 351 -23.56 7.94 -25.60
CA GLN A 351 -24.64 7.75 -24.61
C GLN A 351 -24.43 8.65 -23.38
N PRO A 352 -25.34 9.61 -23.11
CA PRO A 352 -25.22 10.51 -21.96
C PRO A 352 -25.26 9.75 -20.63
N GLY A 353 -24.43 10.16 -19.66
CA GLY A 353 -24.57 9.74 -18.26
C GLY A 353 -23.83 8.47 -17.83
N ILE A 354 -22.90 7.94 -18.63
CA ILE A 354 -22.09 6.77 -18.25
C ILE A 354 -20.77 7.23 -17.62
N GLY A 355 -20.55 6.87 -16.35
CA GLY A 355 -19.25 6.99 -15.69
C GLY A 355 -18.43 5.72 -15.90
N TYR A 356 -17.20 5.86 -16.36
CA TYR A 356 -16.26 4.76 -16.55
C TYR A 356 -15.20 4.80 -15.44
N HIS A 357 -14.90 3.65 -14.85
CA HIS A 357 -13.84 3.49 -13.87
C HIS A 357 -12.95 2.33 -14.28
N LEU A 358 -11.64 2.51 -14.08
CA LEU A 358 -10.65 1.44 -14.18
C LEU A 358 -10.33 1.00 -12.76
N ASP A 359 -10.86 -0.13 -12.31
CA ASP A 359 -10.54 -0.66 -10.98
C ASP A 359 -9.44 -1.72 -11.08
N ASN A 360 -8.26 -1.44 -10.51
CA ASN A 360 -7.19 -2.42 -10.26
C ASN A 360 -6.65 -3.19 -11.48
N PHE A 361 -6.30 -2.51 -12.58
CA PHE A 361 -5.65 -3.15 -13.73
C PHE A 361 -4.27 -2.58 -14.03
N THR A 362 -3.31 -3.48 -14.31
CA THR A 362 -1.98 -3.13 -14.82
C THR A 362 -1.98 -3.29 -16.34
N PRO A 363 -2.05 -2.20 -17.12
CA PRO A 363 -1.86 -2.27 -18.56
C PRO A 363 -0.50 -2.89 -18.89
N ALA A 364 -0.46 -3.74 -19.93
CA ALA A 364 0.77 -4.43 -20.33
C ALA A 364 1.17 -4.06 -21.76
N LEU A 365 2.37 -3.52 -21.93
CA LEU A 365 2.97 -3.29 -23.24
C LEU A 365 3.68 -4.55 -23.75
N ASN A 366 3.59 -4.80 -25.06
CA ASN A 366 4.40 -5.85 -25.69
C ASN A 366 5.89 -5.47 -25.73
N ALA A 367 6.75 -6.42 -26.10
CA ALA A 367 8.21 -6.23 -26.12
C ALA A 367 8.67 -5.03 -26.98
N THR A 368 7.93 -4.72 -28.05
CA THR A 368 8.24 -3.59 -28.95
C THR A 368 7.64 -2.26 -28.48
N GLY A 369 6.77 -2.27 -27.46
CA GLY A 369 6.02 -1.10 -26.99
C GLY A 369 4.98 -0.58 -27.99
N SER A 370 4.66 -1.35 -29.04
CA SER A 370 3.71 -0.95 -30.09
C SER A 370 2.28 -1.40 -29.81
N LEU A 371 2.10 -2.36 -28.89
CA LEU A 371 0.81 -2.91 -28.52
C LEU A 371 0.60 -2.76 -27.01
N LEU A 372 -0.55 -2.21 -26.62
CA LEU A 372 -0.96 -2.04 -25.24
C LEU A 372 -2.18 -2.92 -24.95
N LEU A 373 -2.04 -3.82 -24.00
CA LEU A 373 -3.12 -4.68 -23.52
C LEU A 373 -3.81 -4.04 -22.32
N ILE A 374 -5.13 -3.95 -22.37
CA ILE A 374 -5.97 -3.32 -21.34
C ILE A 374 -7.07 -4.31 -20.96
N SER A 375 -6.98 -4.89 -19.76
CA SER A 375 -8.03 -5.77 -19.23
C SER A 375 -9.01 -4.97 -18.36
N GLY A 376 -10.30 -5.29 -18.46
CA GLY A 376 -11.28 -4.95 -17.42
C GLY A 376 -11.91 -3.55 -17.46
N ILE A 377 -12.07 -2.96 -18.64
CA ILE A 377 -12.85 -1.72 -18.74
C ILE A 377 -14.32 -2.03 -18.43
N GLY A 378 -14.86 -1.57 -17.31
CA GLY A 378 -16.29 -1.67 -16.98
C GLY A 378 -16.89 -0.28 -16.82
N GLY A 379 -18.02 -0.02 -17.48
CA GLY A 379 -18.84 1.15 -17.22
C GLY A 379 -20.12 0.75 -16.48
N THR A 380 -20.56 1.58 -15.53
CA THR A 380 -21.92 1.49 -14.98
C THR A 380 -22.83 2.45 -15.74
N GLY A 381 -23.85 1.93 -16.42
CA GLY A 381 -24.87 2.75 -17.06
C GLY A 381 -25.81 3.41 -16.04
N PRO A 382 -26.59 4.43 -16.45
CA PRO A 382 -27.52 5.16 -15.59
C PRO A 382 -28.65 4.29 -15.01
N ASP A 383 -28.97 3.15 -15.65
CA ASP A 383 -30.07 2.25 -15.26
C ASP A 383 -29.64 1.07 -14.36
N GLY A 384 -28.43 1.12 -13.77
CA GLY A 384 -27.88 0.06 -12.92
C GLY A 384 -26.72 -0.72 -13.56
N PRO A 385 -26.24 -1.82 -12.93
CA PRO A 385 -25.06 -2.56 -13.36
C PRO A 385 -25.35 -3.36 -14.62
N ARG A 386 -25.41 -2.69 -15.77
CA ARG A 386 -25.13 -3.29 -17.06
C ARG A 386 -23.64 -3.15 -17.27
N GLU A 387 -22.94 -4.28 -17.39
CA GLU A 387 -21.53 -4.34 -17.79
C GLU A 387 -21.38 -3.84 -19.23
N VAL A 388 -21.44 -2.53 -19.43
CA VAL A 388 -21.15 -1.93 -20.73
C VAL A 388 -19.63 -1.82 -20.81
N GLY A 389 -19.01 -2.56 -21.73
CA GLY A 389 -17.59 -2.46 -22.03
C GLY A 389 -16.67 -3.52 -21.41
N ALA A 390 -17.19 -4.40 -20.54
CA ALA A 390 -16.38 -5.46 -19.95
C ALA A 390 -15.70 -6.30 -21.04
N GLY A 391 -14.39 -6.49 -20.89
CA GLY A 391 -13.57 -7.14 -21.89
C GLY A 391 -12.08 -6.92 -21.69
N THR A 392 -11.31 -7.66 -22.47
CA THR A 392 -9.87 -7.43 -22.64
C THR A 392 -9.64 -6.88 -24.03
N TRP A 393 -8.86 -5.82 -24.10
CA TRP A 393 -8.69 -4.97 -25.26
C TRP A 393 -7.22 -4.84 -25.62
N LEU A 394 -6.96 -4.66 -26.90
CA LEU A 394 -5.63 -4.48 -27.47
C LEU A 394 -5.59 -3.18 -28.25
N ALA A 395 -4.81 -2.20 -27.78
CA ALA A 395 -4.55 -0.98 -28.52
C ALA A 395 -3.24 -1.12 -29.31
N ASN A 396 -3.31 -0.95 -30.62
CA ASN A 396 -2.14 -0.79 -31.48
C ASN A 396 -1.77 0.69 -31.56
N LEU A 397 -0.66 1.04 -30.90
CA LEU A 397 -0.18 2.41 -30.77
C LEU A 397 0.49 2.95 -32.04
N HIS A 398 0.79 2.08 -33.02
CA HIS A 398 1.34 2.52 -34.31
C HIS A 398 0.24 2.90 -35.29
N THR A 399 -0.90 2.20 -35.24
CA THR A 399 -2.01 2.40 -36.18
C THR A 399 -3.18 3.19 -35.59
N ASP A 400 -3.11 3.56 -34.30
CA ASP A 400 -4.22 4.16 -33.53
C ASP A 400 -5.50 3.30 -33.57
N GLN A 401 -5.37 1.97 -33.59
CA GLN A 401 -6.51 1.03 -33.63
C GLN A 401 -6.67 0.29 -32.31
N VAL A 402 -7.92 0.00 -31.91
CA VAL A 402 -8.23 -0.82 -30.72
C VAL A 402 -9.07 -2.02 -31.13
N TYR A 403 -8.71 -3.18 -30.62
CA TYR A 403 -9.39 -4.45 -30.84
C TYR A 403 -9.93 -4.98 -29.52
N LYS A 404 -11.17 -5.47 -29.52
CA LYS A 404 -11.68 -6.29 -28.43
C LYS A 404 -11.19 -7.72 -28.64
N LEU A 405 -10.38 -8.22 -27.72
CA LEU A 405 -9.88 -9.58 -27.79
C LEU A 405 -10.86 -10.56 -27.13
N TRP A 406 -11.46 -10.15 -26.00
CA TRP A 406 -12.43 -10.97 -25.27
C TRP A 406 -13.59 -10.13 -24.72
N ASP A 407 -14.77 -10.75 -24.66
CA ASP A 407 -15.99 -10.15 -24.10
C ASP A 407 -16.03 -10.13 -22.56
N ARG A 408 -15.04 -10.73 -21.92
CA ARG A 408 -14.88 -10.72 -20.46
C ARG A 408 -13.48 -10.24 -20.10
N PRO A 409 -13.28 -9.65 -18.92
CA PRO A 409 -11.95 -9.38 -18.41
C PRO A 409 -11.21 -10.70 -18.25
N VAL A 410 -10.10 -10.85 -18.96
CA VAL A 410 -9.17 -11.96 -18.79
C VAL A 410 -7.83 -11.37 -18.39
N ALA A 411 -7.23 -11.92 -17.33
CA ALA A 411 -5.83 -11.65 -17.02
C ALA A 411 -5.00 -12.18 -18.19
N ALA A 412 -4.36 -11.28 -18.93
CA ALA A 412 -3.61 -11.62 -20.12
C ALA A 412 -2.25 -10.94 -20.03
N THR A 413 -1.21 -11.68 -20.42
CA THR A 413 0.17 -11.19 -20.47
C THR A 413 0.70 -11.43 -21.88
N TRP A 414 1.79 -10.75 -22.22
CA TRP A 414 2.52 -11.06 -23.44
C TRP A 414 3.34 -12.34 -23.24
N SER A 415 3.24 -13.28 -24.19
CA SER A 415 4.22 -14.35 -24.30
C SER A 415 5.55 -13.75 -24.78
N PRO A 416 6.71 -14.24 -24.29
CA PRO A 416 8.02 -13.81 -24.78
C PRO A 416 8.36 -14.32 -26.19
N ASP A 417 7.57 -15.25 -26.74
CA ASP A 417 7.74 -15.85 -28.08
C ASP A 417 7.07 -15.06 -29.21
#